data_AF-X0W052-F1
#
_entry.id   AF-X0W052-F1
#
_cell.length_a   1.000
_cell.length_b   1.000
_cell.length_c   1.000
_cell.angle_alpha   90.00
_cell.angle_beta   90.00
_cell.angle_gamma   90.00
#
_symmetry.space_group_name_H-M   'P 1'
#
loop_
_entity.id
_entity.type
_entity.pdbx_description
1 polymer ?
#
loop_
_entity_poly.entity_id
_entity_poly.type
_entity_poly.pdbx_seq_one_letter_code
_entity_poly.pdbx_strand_id
1 'polypeptide(L)'
;MEVKKVLEQVEKDDIKFITLQFTDLLGVIKEVIIPVEQLEGAARDGVWFDGSSIEGFARIQESDLFLKPDMATYAVVPWLTENGKTARLICDIYRPDGKPFAGDPRFILKQAVEEAAKAGFEYNLGPEPEFYLFRTDSEKRTSPMDYSSYFDLSSHEGYKVIKEIVSAL
;
A
#
# COMPACT_ATOMS: atom_id res chain seq x y z
N MET A 1 12.72 -4.98 -8.25
CA MET A 1 13.55 -6.20 -8.10
C MET A 1 13.14 -7.20 -9.17
N GLU A 2 14.03 -8.10 -9.59
CA GLU A 2 13.64 -9.21 -10.48
C GLU A 2 12.66 -10.14 -9.76
N VAL A 3 11.64 -10.66 -10.47
CA VAL A 3 10.61 -11.55 -9.93
C VAL A 3 11.22 -12.72 -9.16
N LYS A 4 12.25 -13.36 -9.75
CA LYS A 4 12.96 -14.48 -9.13
C LYS A 4 13.52 -14.15 -7.75
N LYS A 5 14.10 -12.97 -7.57
CA LYS A 5 14.66 -12.53 -6.28
C LYS A 5 13.58 -12.35 -5.23
N VAL A 6 12.40 -11.86 -5.62
CA VAL A 6 11.26 -11.71 -4.70
C VAL A 6 10.71 -13.08 -4.31
N LEU A 7 10.59 -14.02 -5.24
CA LEU A 7 10.15 -15.39 -4.93
C LEU A 7 11.10 -16.09 -3.93
N GLU A 8 12.42 -15.95 -4.14
CA GLU A 8 13.42 -16.46 -3.18
C GLU A 8 13.32 -15.77 -1.81
N GLN A 9 13.02 -14.46 -1.77
CA GLN A 9 12.88 -13.71 -0.54
C GLN A 9 11.62 -14.11 0.24
N VAL A 10 10.51 -14.27 -0.47
CA VAL A 10 9.22 -14.74 0.06
C VAL A 10 9.36 -16.11 0.75
N GLU A 11 10.13 -17.02 0.15
CA GLU A 11 10.43 -18.32 0.76
C GLU A 11 11.28 -18.17 2.03
N LYS A 12 12.35 -17.35 1.99
CA LYS A 12 13.22 -17.07 3.16
C LYS A 12 12.46 -16.44 4.32
N ASP A 13 11.51 -15.57 4.03
CA ASP A 13 10.73 -14.86 5.04
C ASP A 13 9.60 -15.74 5.62
N ASP A 14 9.36 -16.93 5.05
CA ASP A 14 8.24 -17.85 5.36
C ASP A 14 6.86 -17.20 5.19
N ILE A 15 6.68 -16.50 4.06
CA ILE A 15 5.41 -15.85 3.73
C ILE A 15 4.39 -16.86 3.21
N LYS A 16 3.15 -16.77 3.72
CA LYS A 16 2.00 -17.59 3.29
C LYS A 16 1.02 -16.81 2.43
N PHE A 17 0.91 -15.50 2.65
CA PHE A 17 -0.03 -14.64 1.93
C PHE A 17 0.65 -13.40 1.38
N ILE A 18 0.15 -12.94 0.23
CA ILE A 18 0.54 -11.67 -0.37
C ILE A 18 -0.69 -10.77 -0.42
N THR A 19 -0.56 -9.59 0.18
CA THR A 19 -1.52 -8.51 0.04
C THR A 19 -1.10 -7.62 -1.13
N LEU A 20 -1.89 -7.65 -2.20
CA LEU A 20 -1.76 -6.77 -3.36
C LEU A 20 -2.47 -5.45 -3.07
N GLN A 21 -1.71 -4.38 -2.87
CA GLN A 21 -2.23 -3.08 -2.48
C GLN A 21 -2.23 -2.09 -3.64
N PHE A 22 -3.25 -1.25 -3.70
CA PHE A 22 -3.35 -0.14 -4.64
C PHE A 22 -4.13 1.01 -4.00
N THR A 23 -4.28 2.13 -4.70
CA THR A 23 -4.94 3.32 -4.17
C THR A 23 -6.04 3.77 -5.11
N ASP A 24 -7.21 4.13 -4.56
CA ASP A 24 -8.27 4.76 -5.34
C ASP A 24 -8.02 6.27 -5.55
N LEU A 25 -8.89 6.95 -6.31
CA LEU A 25 -8.72 8.38 -6.58
C LEU A 25 -8.78 9.27 -5.34
N LEU A 26 -9.37 8.79 -4.23
CA LEU A 26 -9.49 9.54 -2.98
C LEU A 26 -8.29 9.30 -2.05
N GLY A 27 -7.30 8.51 -2.47
CA GLY A 27 -6.13 8.20 -1.66
C GLY A 27 -6.35 7.03 -0.69
N VAL A 28 -7.49 6.33 -0.77
CA VAL A 28 -7.78 5.20 0.12
C VAL A 28 -7.02 3.97 -0.37
N ILE A 29 -6.27 3.34 0.52
CA ILE A 29 -5.60 2.07 0.25
C ILE A 29 -6.66 0.97 0.13
N LYS A 30 -6.58 0.20 -0.95
CA LYS A 30 -7.38 -1.00 -1.24
C LYS A 30 -6.46 -2.20 -1.31
N GLU A 31 -7.02 -3.39 -1.11
CA GLU A 31 -6.24 -4.62 -1.18
C GLU A 31 -7.00 -5.83 -1.73
N VAL A 32 -6.23 -6.74 -2.33
CA VAL A 32 -6.63 -8.11 -2.66
C VAL A 32 -5.61 -9.06 -2.05
N ILE A 33 -6.07 -10.07 -1.31
CA ILE A 33 -5.19 -11.05 -0.67
C ILE A 33 -5.13 -12.31 -1.53
N ILE A 34 -3.93 -12.76 -1.86
CA ILE A 34 -3.69 -14.00 -2.60
C ILE A 34 -2.79 -14.95 -1.78
N PRO A 35 -2.95 -16.27 -1.92
CA PRO A 35 -2.00 -17.22 -1.36
C PRO A 35 -0.66 -17.14 -2.13
N VAL A 36 0.45 -17.42 -1.45
CA VAL A 36 1.81 -17.21 -1.98
C VAL A 36 2.07 -17.98 -3.29
N GLU A 37 1.42 -19.12 -3.48
CA GLU A 37 1.54 -19.96 -4.67
C GLU A 37 1.02 -19.26 -5.94
N GLN A 38 0.17 -18.24 -5.80
CA GLN A 38 -0.32 -17.45 -6.92
C GLN A 38 0.60 -16.28 -7.29
N LEU A 39 1.62 -15.97 -6.48
CA LEU A 39 2.47 -14.80 -6.69
C LEU A 39 3.19 -14.81 -8.04
N GLU A 40 3.69 -15.97 -8.48
CA GLU A 40 4.39 -16.09 -9.77
C GLU A 40 3.42 -15.82 -10.94
N GLY A 41 2.20 -16.35 -10.87
CA GLY A 41 1.14 -16.06 -11.84
C GLY A 41 0.74 -14.59 -11.83
N ALA A 42 0.55 -14.02 -10.64
CA ALA A 42 0.25 -12.60 -10.47
C ALA A 42 1.35 -11.69 -11.03
N ALA A 43 2.63 -12.06 -10.90
CA ALA A 43 3.75 -11.32 -11.45
C ALA A 43 3.77 -11.33 -12.99
N ARG A 44 3.36 -12.45 -13.60
CA ARG A 44 3.37 -12.65 -15.06
C ARG A 44 2.14 -12.06 -15.73
N ASP A 45 0.96 -12.44 -15.22
CA ASP A 45 -0.32 -12.26 -15.90
C ASP A 45 -1.19 -11.16 -15.22
N GLY A 46 -0.82 -10.73 -14.01
CA GLY A 46 -1.62 -9.83 -13.19
C GLY A 46 -2.77 -10.55 -12.45
N VAL A 47 -3.48 -9.81 -11.60
CA VAL A 47 -4.66 -10.30 -10.87
C VAL A 47 -5.88 -9.46 -11.23
N TRP A 48 -6.89 -10.10 -11.82
CA TRP A 48 -8.13 -9.45 -12.21
C TRP A 48 -8.94 -9.00 -10.99
N PHE A 49 -9.55 -7.83 -11.09
CA PHE A 49 -10.49 -7.32 -10.08
C PHE A 49 -11.57 -6.46 -10.74
N ASP A 50 -12.69 -6.29 -10.03
CA ASP A 50 -13.79 -5.44 -10.47
C ASP A 50 -13.50 -3.96 -10.12
N GLY A 51 -13.09 -3.20 -11.14
CA GLY A 51 -12.87 -1.76 -11.07
C GLY A 51 -14.13 -0.94 -10.85
N SER A 52 -15.33 -1.47 -11.14
CA SER A 52 -16.59 -0.72 -10.93
C SER A 52 -16.93 -0.54 -9.44
N SER A 53 -16.36 -1.39 -8.59
CA SER A 53 -16.48 -1.33 -7.14
C SER A 53 -15.51 -0.35 -6.47
N ILE A 54 -14.66 0.33 -7.24
CA ILE A 54 -13.69 1.30 -6.72
C ILE A 54 -14.17 2.72 -6.94
N GLU A 55 -14.18 3.51 -5.86
CA GLU A 55 -14.68 4.88 -5.91
C GLU A 55 -13.80 5.76 -6.79
N GLY A 56 -14.45 6.47 -7.72
CA GLY A 56 -13.77 7.30 -8.72
C GLY A 56 -13.30 6.53 -9.96
N PHE A 57 -13.37 5.19 -9.99
CA PHE A 57 -13.14 4.43 -11.22
C PHE A 57 -14.42 4.44 -12.08
N ALA A 58 -14.26 4.27 -13.39
CA ALA A 58 -15.33 4.52 -14.37
C ALA A 58 -16.57 3.65 -14.09
N ARG A 59 -17.73 4.30 -13.91
CA ARG A 59 -18.91 3.71 -13.24
C ARG A 59 -19.56 2.49 -13.91
N ILE A 60 -19.32 2.18 -15.19
CA ILE A 60 -20.06 1.10 -15.90
C ILE A 60 -19.27 0.40 -17.04
N GLN A 61 -18.40 1.10 -17.80
CA GLN A 61 -17.82 0.53 -19.04
C GLN A 61 -16.41 -0.09 -18.91
N GLU A 62 -15.79 -0.03 -17.74
CA GLU A 62 -14.40 -0.51 -17.54
C GLU A 62 -14.28 -1.32 -16.24
N SER A 63 -15.20 -2.27 -16.02
CA SER A 63 -15.23 -3.11 -14.81
C SER A 63 -14.04 -4.04 -14.72
N ASP A 64 -13.57 -4.59 -15.84
CA ASP A 64 -12.49 -5.57 -15.81
C ASP A 64 -11.14 -4.86 -15.88
N LEU A 65 -10.46 -4.78 -14.73
CA LEU A 65 -9.10 -4.28 -14.61
C LEU A 65 -8.22 -5.38 -14.03
N PHE A 66 -6.90 -5.24 -14.14
CA PHE A 66 -5.98 -6.13 -13.45
C PHE A 66 -4.89 -5.37 -12.72
N LEU A 67 -4.52 -5.90 -11.55
CA LEU A 67 -3.42 -5.46 -10.72
C LEU A 67 -2.13 -6.10 -11.23
N LYS A 68 -1.14 -5.27 -11.53
CA LYS A 68 0.21 -5.71 -11.83
C LYS A 68 1.14 -5.37 -10.67
N PRO A 69 1.60 -6.37 -9.89
CA PRO A 69 2.42 -6.11 -8.72
C PRO A 69 3.81 -5.60 -9.09
N ASP A 70 4.24 -4.55 -8.41
CA ASP A 70 5.60 -4.02 -8.51
C ASP A 70 6.51 -4.72 -7.49
N MET A 71 7.30 -5.67 -8.01
CA MET A 71 8.26 -6.46 -7.23
C MET A 71 9.30 -5.62 -6.49
N ALA A 72 9.55 -4.37 -6.87
CA ALA A 72 10.44 -3.49 -6.11
C ALA A 72 9.85 -3.02 -4.78
N THR A 73 8.55 -3.20 -4.56
CA THR A 73 7.82 -2.68 -3.39
C THR A 73 7.56 -3.73 -2.31
N TYR A 74 8.14 -4.93 -2.45
CA TYR A 74 7.97 -6.04 -1.50
C TYR A 74 8.34 -5.62 -0.07
N ALA A 75 7.45 -5.88 0.88
CA ALA A 75 7.71 -5.67 2.30
C ALA A 75 6.90 -6.65 3.16
N VAL A 76 7.51 -7.22 4.19
CA VAL A 76 6.81 -8.04 5.19
C VAL A 76 5.94 -7.13 6.07
N VAL A 77 4.71 -7.54 6.38
CA VAL A 77 3.80 -6.80 7.26
C VAL A 77 3.89 -7.40 8.67
N PRO A 78 4.57 -6.72 9.63
CA PRO A 78 5.01 -7.38 10.87
C PRO A 78 3.87 -7.77 11.82
N TRP A 79 2.70 -7.14 11.72
CA TRP A 79 1.53 -7.43 12.55
C TRP A 79 0.55 -8.45 11.92
N LEU A 80 0.71 -8.81 10.65
CA LEU A 80 -0.16 -9.78 9.96
C LEU A 80 0.46 -11.17 9.99
N THR A 81 0.39 -11.81 11.16
CA THR A 81 0.98 -13.14 11.41
C THR A 81 -0.06 -14.23 11.64
N GLU A 82 -1.33 -13.88 11.79
CA GLU A 82 -2.41 -14.84 12.01
C GLU A 82 -2.56 -15.78 10.81
N ASN A 83 -2.55 -17.09 11.05
CA ASN A 83 -2.63 -18.15 10.03
C ASN A 83 -1.48 -18.16 8.99
N GLY A 84 -0.41 -17.40 9.24
CA GLY A 84 0.76 -17.33 8.37
C GLY A 84 1.24 -15.89 8.17
N LYS A 85 2.54 -15.71 7.92
CA LYS A 85 3.09 -14.37 7.67
C LYS A 85 2.59 -13.82 6.35
N THR A 86 2.34 -12.52 6.33
CA THR A 86 1.88 -11.79 5.16
C THR A 86 2.92 -10.78 4.72
N ALA A 87 3.16 -10.70 3.41
CA ALA A 87 3.91 -9.60 2.80
C ALA A 87 3.00 -8.78 1.87
N ARG A 88 3.37 -7.54 1.60
CA ARG A 88 2.66 -6.65 0.67
C ARG A 88 3.45 -6.40 -0.60
N LEU A 89 2.71 -6.15 -1.68
CA LEU A 89 3.21 -5.58 -2.94
C LEU A 89 2.26 -4.47 -3.39
N ILE A 90 2.80 -3.31 -3.75
CA ILE A 90 2.03 -2.24 -4.38
C ILE A 90 1.86 -2.57 -5.85
N CYS A 91 0.65 -2.39 -6.37
CA CYS A 91 0.29 -2.70 -7.73
C CYS A 91 0.03 -1.43 -8.53
N ASP A 92 0.35 -1.51 -9.82
CA ASP A 92 -0.20 -0.61 -10.84
C ASP A 92 -1.46 -1.24 -11.42
N ILE A 93 -2.38 -0.42 -11.94
CA ILE A 93 -3.63 -0.89 -12.52
C ILE A 93 -3.55 -0.83 -14.04
N TYR A 94 -4.01 -1.90 -14.69
CA TYR A 94 -4.02 -2.05 -16.14
C TYR A 94 -5.40 -2.41 -16.65
N ARG A 95 -5.64 -2.04 -17.91
CA ARG A 95 -6.83 -2.36 -18.69
C ARG A 95 -6.67 -3.72 -19.39
N PRO A 96 -7.76 -4.36 -19.85
CA PRO A 96 -7.70 -5.64 -20.56
C PRO A 96 -6.86 -5.60 -21.85
N ASP A 97 -6.71 -4.42 -22.48
CA ASP A 97 -5.86 -4.23 -23.66
C ASP A 97 -4.36 -4.13 -23.32
N GLY A 98 -3.99 -4.33 -22.05
CA GLY A 98 -2.62 -4.31 -21.56
C GLY A 98 -2.05 -2.90 -21.33
N LYS A 99 -2.84 -1.84 -21.52
CA LYS A 99 -2.40 -0.46 -21.24
C LYS A 99 -2.60 -0.09 -19.77
N PRO A 100 -1.74 0.78 -19.21
CA PRO A 100 -1.99 1.35 -17.89
C PRO A 100 -3.35 2.03 -17.81
N PHE A 101 -4.03 1.89 -16.68
CA PHE A 101 -5.29 2.55 -16.43
C PHE A 101 -5.03 4.04 -16.11
N ALA A 102 -5.61 4.94 -16.93
CA ALA A 102 -5.39 6.38 -16.78
C ALA A 102 -5.92 6.96 -15.47
N GLY A 103 -6.82 6.25 -14.77
CA GLY A 103 -7.34 6.65 -13.45
C GLY A 103 -6.52 6.14 -12.27
N ASP A 104 -5.41 5.43 -12.49
CA ASP A 104 -4.51 4.99 -11.42
C ASP A 104 -3.66 6.18 -10.91
N PRO A 105 -3.83 6.63 -9.65
CA PRO A 105 -3.04 7.74 -9.10
C PRO A 105 -1.53 7.50 -9.16
N ARG A 106 -1.09 6.25 -8.99
CA ARG A 106 0.34 5.89 -9.03
C ARG A 106 0.89 6.02 -10.44
N PHE A 107 0.12 5.64 -11.45
CA PHE A 107 0.49 5.84 -12.85
C PHE A 107 0.58 7.33 -13.21
N ILE A 108 -0.39 8.14 -12.77
CA ILE A 108 -0.37 9.59 -12.96
C ILE A 108 0.91 10.21 -12.37
N LEU A 109 1.29 9.82 -11.15
CA LEU A 109 2.53 10.29 -10.52
C LEU A 109 3.77 9.89 -11.34
N LYS A 110 3.83 8.65 -11.85
CA LYS A 110 4.94 8.19 -12.70
C LYS A 110 5.08 9.05 -13.96
N GLN A 111 3.98 9.42 -14.60
CA GLN A 111 3.99 10.30 -15.77
C GLN A 111 4.52 11.69 -15.40
N ALA A 112 4.04 12.30 -14.32
CA ALA A 112 4.50 13.62 -13.86
C ALA A 112 6.00 13.64 -13.51
N VAL A 113 6.51 12.58 -12.86
CA VAL A 113 7.94 12.44 -12.55
C VAL A 113 8.77 12.27 -13.84
N GLU A 114 8.27 11.52 -14.82
CA GLU A 114 8.94 11.36 -16.11
C GLU A 114 8.99 12.68 -16.90
N GLU A 115 7.92 13.48 -16.87
CA GLU A 115 7.90 14.82 -17.47
C GLU A 115 8.91 15.75 -16.82
N ALA A 116 9.01 15.76 -15.49
CA ALA A 116 10.02 16.51 -14.76
C ALA A 116 11.45 16.09 -15.15
N ALA A 117 11.69 14.78 -15.26
CA ALA A 117 12.98 14.24 -15.69
C ALA A 117 13.35 14.66 -17.12
N LYS A 118 12.39 14.65 -18.06
CA LYS A 118 12.59 15.12 -19.44
C LYS A 118 12.93 16.63 -19.50
N ALA A 119 12.42 17.40 -18.54
CA ALA A 119 12.76 18.81 -18.39
C ALA A 119 14.09 19.05 -17.64
N GLY A 120 14.80 18.00 -17.23
CA GLY A 120 16.09 18.09 -16.54
C GLY A 120 15.99 18.26 -15.02
N PHE A 121 14.82 17.98 -14.42
CA PHE A 121 14.61 18.04 -12.98
C PHE A 121 14.59 16.65 -12.34
N GLU A 122 14.98 16.60 -11.07
CA GLU A 122 14.81 15.43 -10.21
C GLU A 122 13.75 15.76 -9.14
N TYR A 123 12.78 14.86 -8.97
CA TYR A 123 11.72 15.02 -7.98
C TYR A 123 12.02 14.23 -6.70
N ASN A 124 12.04 14.93 -5.56
CA ASN A 124 12.21 14.36 -4.23
C ASN A 124 11.11 14.88 -3.30
N LEU A 125 10.61 14.05 -2.39
CA LEU A 125 9.55 14.41 -1.43
C LEU A 125 9.89 13.94 -0.01
N GLY A 126 9.72 14.84 0.97
CA GLY A 126 9.83 14.54 2.40
C GLY A 126 8.49 14.78 3.10
N PRO A 127 7.62 13.76 3.23
CA PRO A 127 6.33 13.92 3.89
C PRO A 127 6.45 13.90 5.41
N GLU A 128 5.71 14.77 6.09
CA GLU A 128 5.58 14.81 7.56
C GLU A 128 4.10 14.63 7.95
N PRO A 129 3.54 13.40 7.88
CA PRO A 129 2.15 13.16 8.19
C PRO A 129 1.91 13.25 9.71
N GLU A 130 1.24 14.30 10.15
CA GLU A 130 0.73 14.41 11.52
C GLU A 130 -0.53 13.56 11.73
N PHE A 131 -0.69 13.01 12.93
CA PHE A 131 -1.84 12.18 13.29
C PHE A 131 -2.21 12.37 14.77
N TYR A 132 -3.44 11.98 15.13
CA TYR A 132 -3.94 11.99 16.50
C TYR A 132 -4.19 10.56 16.99
N LEU A 133 -3.90 10.32 18.27
CA LEU A 133 -4.22 9.06 18.95
C LEU A 133 -5.41 9.29 19.89
N PHE A 134 -6.47 8.49 19.74
CA PHE A 134 -7.66 8.53 20.57
C PHE A 134 -7.83 7.23 21.37
N ARG A 135 -8.44 7.33 22.55
CA ARG A 135 -8.79 6.17 23.37
C ARG A 135 -9.99 5.43 22.79
N THR A 136 -9.94 4.10 22.84
CA THR A 136 -10.95 3.20 22.25
C THR A 136 -12.08 2.84 23.21
N ASP A 137 -11.93 3.14 24.49
CA ASP A 137 -12.83 2.79 25.60
C ASP A 137 -14.07 3.68 25.71
N SER A 138 -14.06 4.88 25.12
CA SER A 138 -15.23 5.76 25.06
C SER A 138 -16.12 5.44 23.86
N GLU A 139 -17.45 5.41 24.06
CA GLU A 139 -18.42 5.13 22.97
C GLU A 139 -18.22 6.03 21.74
N LYS A 140 -17.86 7.30 21.97
CA LYS A 140 -17.63 8.28 20.90
C LYS A 140 -16.20 8.28 20.37
N ARG A 141 -15.25 7.64 21.07
CA ARG A 141 -13.81 7.60 20.72
C ARG A 141 -13.20 8.98 20.47
N THR A 142 -13.61 9.98 21.26
CA THR A 142 -13.18 11.38 21.10
C THR A 142 -12.13 11.80 22.13
N SER A 143 -11.84 10.99 23.14
CA SER A 143 -10.83 11.34 24.15
C SER A 143 -9.43 11.14 23.55
N PRO A 144 -8.57 12.17 23.52
CA PRO A 144 -7.19 11.99 23.08
C PRO A 144 -6.43 11.09 24.06
N MET A 145 -5.35 10.47 23.58
CA MET A 145 -4.48 9.61 24.39
C MET A 145 -3.81 10.40 25.52
N ASP A 146 -3.31 11.60 25.20
CA ASP A 146 -2.79 12.59 26.14
C ASP A 146 -3.04 14.03 25.64
N TYR A 147 -2.63 15.02 26.45
CA TYR A 147 -2.79 16.45 26.18
C TYR A 147 -1.44 17.16 25.95
N SER A 148 -0.39 16.39 25.62
CA SER A 148 0.94 16.93 25.39
C SER A 148 0.95 17.73 24.08
N SER A 149 1.83 18.73 24.00
CA SER A 149 1.99 19.58 22.82
C SER A 149 3.37 19.41 22.18
N TYR A 150 3.72 20.36 21.33
CA TYR A 150 4.94 20.36 20.53
C TYR A 150 6.20 20.18 21.41
N PHE A 151 6.92 19.08 21.20
CA PHE A 151 8.14 18.71 21.93
C PHE A 151 7.99 18.54 23.45
N ASP A 152 6.76 18.41 23.96
CA ASP A 152 6.55 18.03 25.35
C ASP A 152 7.02 16.59 25.61
N LEU A 153 7.39 16.31 26.85
CA LEU A 153 7.67 14.95 27.29
C LEU A 153 6.39 14.11 27.15
N SER A 154 6.36 13.19 26.18
CA SER A 154 5.19 12.36 25.90
C SER A 154 4.77 11.54 27.12
N SER A 155 3.46 11.30 27.23
CA SER A 155 2.92 10.37 28.23
C SER A 155 3.53 8.97 28.06
N HIS A 156 3.56 8.16 29.14
CA HIS A 156 4.08 6.79 29.05
C HIS A 156 3.33 5.95 28.00
N GLU A 157 2.01 6.12 27.90
CA GLU A 157 1.15 5.43 26.94
C GLU A 157 1.43 5.90 25.51
N GLY A 158 1.43 7.22 25.26
CA GLY A 158 1.73 7.77 23.93
C GLY A 158 3.13 7.40 23.44
N TYR A 159 4.12 7.45 24.34
CA TYR A 159 5.49 7.07 24.02
C TYR A 159 5.63 5.59 23.63
N LYS A 160 4.87 4.69 24.26
CA LYS A 160 4.85 3.27 23.90
C LYS A 160 4.29 3.06 22.50
N VAL A 161 3.17 3.69 22.16
CA VAL A 161 2.55 3.58 20.83
C VAL A 161 3.48 4.13 19.75
N ILE A 162 4.11 5.29 19.98
CA ILE A 162 5.09 5.86 19.05
C ILE A 162 6.24 4.89 18.81
N LYS A 163 6.77 4.24 19.87
CA LYS A 163 7.81 3.22 19.73
C LYS A 163 7.37 2.02 18.89
N GLU A 164 6.14 1.55 19.08
CA GLU A 164 5.59 0.45 18.29
C GLU A 164 5.48 0.83 16.81
N ILE A 165 4.99 2.03 16.50
CA ILE A 165 4.94 2.56 15.12
C ILE A 165 6.35 2.63 14.53
N VAL A 166 7.30 3.27 15.23
CA VAL A 166 8.69 3.42 14.76
C VAL A 166 9.38 2.09 14.55
N SER A 167 9.08 1.08 15.37
CA SER A 167 9.68 -0.26 15.24
C SER A 167 9.10 -1.06 14.07
N ALA A 168 7.94 -0.66 13.55
CA ALA A 168 7.24 -1.34 12.47
C ALA A 168 7.44 -0.69 11.08
N LEU A 169 7.99 0.54 11.04
CA LEU A 169 8.40 1.25 9.82
C LEU A 169 9.74 0.74 9.29
#